data_AF-A0A7S3NN51-F1
#
_entry.id   AF-A0A7S3NN51-F1
#
_cell.length_a   1.000
_cell.length_b   1.000
_cell.length_c   1.000
_cell.angle_alpha   90.00
_cell.angle_beta   90.00
_cell.angle_gamma   90.00
#
_symmetry.space_group_name_H-M   'P 1'
#
loop_
_entity.id
_entity.type
_entity.pdbx_description
1 polymer ?
#
loop_
_entity_poly.entity_id
_entity_poly.type
_entity_poly.pdbx_seq_one_letter_code
_entity_poly.pdbx_strand_id
1 'polypeptide(L)'
;LDPMRLEIAKSYDALAAEKLRRLTERQQLAALWPENYLLPLVLRRCLPLDNDARNRLKSDALAAEADADLKREIRRRCAQATRWSQVADDYGRQYYVHADSGEASWEAPEAMLYEPPPGRDDLGNI
;
A
#
# COMPACT_ATOMS: atom_id res chain seq x y z
N LEU A 1 12.03 50.14 18.81
CA LEU A 1 11.95 48.67 18.60
C LEU A 1 12.80 48.02 19.69
N ASP A 2 12.24 47.05 20.41
CA ASP A 2 12.87 46.40 21.56
C ASP A 2 14.10 45.58 21.10
N PRO A 3 15.32 45.83 21.63
CA PRO A 3 16.56 45.17 21.18
C PRO A 3 16.50 43.65 21.28
N MET A 4 15.76 43.10 22.25
CA MET A 4 15.62 41.66 22.41
C MET A 4 14.89 41.01 21.23
N ARG A 5 13.89 41.70 20.66
CA ARG A 5 13.14 41.19 19.50
C ARG A 5 14.00 41.12 18.24
N LEU A 6 14.94 42.06 18.09
CA LEU A 6 15.87 42.08 16.96
C LEU A 6 16.87 40.93 17.01
N GLU A 7 17.42 40.63 18.19
CA GLU A 7 18.32 39.49 18.37
C GLU A 7 17.61 38.15 18.13
N ILE A 8 16.37 38.02 18.62
CA ILE A 8 15.52 36.86 18.35
C ILE A 8 15.31 36.69 16.83
N ALA A 9 14.96 37.77 16.11
CA ALA A 9 14.78 37.72 14.66
C ALA A 9 16.06 37.25 13.92
N LYS A 10 17.22 37.83 14.25
CA LYS A 10 18.51 37.42 13.67
C LYS A 10 18.82 35.94 13.92
N SER A 11 18.50 35.43 15.10
CA SER A 11 18.71 34.01 15.43
C SER A 11 17.81 33.09 14.60
N TYR A 12 16.55 33.48 14.36
CA TYR A 12 15.65 32.75 13.49
C TYR A 12 16.14 32.74 12.04
N ASP A 13 16.63 33.88 11.54
CA ASP A 13 17.17 33.98 10.19
C ASP A 13 18.42 33.11 10.01
N ALA A 14 19.34 33.13 10.99
CA ALA A 14 20.52 32.28 10.99
C ALA A 14 20.15 30.79 11.00
N LEU A 15 19.15 30.40 11.81
CA LEU A 15 18.63 29.04 11.86
C LEU A 15 17.98 28.63 10.53
N ALA A 16 17.22 29.52 9.90
CA ALA A 16 16.58 29.27 8.61
C ALA A 16 17.62 29.07 7.50
N ALA A 17 18.64 29.93 7.45
CA ALA A 17 19.76 29.80 6.53
C ALA A 17 20.50 28.46 6.71
N GLU A 18 20.75 28.06 7.96
CA GLU A 18 21.40 26.77 8.25
C GLU A 18 20.55 25.56 7.83
N LYS A 19 19.23 25.60 8.09
CA LYS A 19 18.30 24.56 7.63
C LYS A 19 18.30 24.43 6.11
N LEU A 20 18.34 25.56 5.40
CA LEU A 20 18.42 25.57 3.94
C LEU A 20 19.72 24.94 3.45
N ARG A 21 20.88 25.33 4.01
CA ARG A 21 22.19 24.74 3.67
C ARG A 21 22.19 23.22 3.79
N ARG A 22 21.69 22.69 4.91
CA ARG A 22 21.60 21.24 5.15
C ARG A 22 20.61 20.54 4.24
N LEU A 23 19.56 21.23 3.78
CA LEU A 23 18.63 20.67 2.79
C LEU A 23 19.32 20.57 1.42
N THR A 24 19.99 21.63 1.00
CA THR A 24 20.76 21.67 -0.25
C THR A 24 21.84 20.60 -0.28
N GLU A 25 22.62 20.46 0.80
CA GLU A 25 23.65 19.42 0.91
C GLU A 25 23.05 18.02 0.77
N ARG A 26 21.94 17.73 1.46
CA ARG A 26 21.26 16.42 1.34
C ARG A 26 20.72 16.17 -0.07
N GLN A 27 20.23 17.20 -0.76
CA GLN A 27 19.78 17.07 -2.15
C GLN A 27 20.96 16.77 -3.08
N GLN A 28 22.11 17.41 -2.89
CA GLN A 28 23.34 17.13 -3.64
C GLN A 28 23.83 15.71 -3.40
N LEU A 29 23.88 15.28 -2.14
CA LEU A 29 24.25 13.91 -1.77
C LEU A 29 23.29 12.87 -2.37
N ALA A 30 21.98 13.15 -2.36
CA ALA A 30 20.99 12.26 -2.98
C ALA A 30 21.17 12.18 -4.50
N ALA A 31 21.50 13.29 -5.16
CA ALA A 31 21.72 13.35 -6.60
C ALA A 31 22.99 12.65 -7.07
N LEU A 32 24.06 12.71 -6.27
CA LEU A 32 25.34 12.05 -6.54
C LEU A 32 25.38 10.61 -6.03
N TRP A 33 24.28 10.08 -5.51
CA TRP A 33 24.25 8.72 -4.99
C TRP A 33 24.40 7.69 -6.13
N PRO A 34 25.24 6.66 -5.97
CA PRO A 34 25.46 5.67 -7.02
C PRO A 34 24.19 4.89 -7.38
N GLU A 35 23.94 4.68 -8.68
CA GLU A 35 22.75 3.99 -9.20
C GLU A 35 22.69 2.50 -8.84
N ASN A 36 23.85 1.86 -8.69
CA ASN A 36 23.96 0.44 -8.36
C ASN A 36 23.83 0.14 -6.86
N TYR A 37 23.59 1.16 -6.03
CA TYR A 37 23.37 1.00 -4.60
C TYR A 37 22.00 1.56 -4.21
N LEU A 38 21.34 0.89 -3.28
CA LEU A 38 20.08 1.38 -2.73
C LEU A 38 20.29 2.74 -2.05
N LEU A 39 19.45 3.70 -2.41
CA LEU A 39 19.46 5.02 -1.81
C LEU A 39 18.99 4.94 -0.34
N PRO A 40 19.75 5.47 0.63
CA PRO A 40 19.32 5.52 2.02
C PRO A 40 17.98 6.24 2.16
N LEU A 41 17.10 5.73 3.03
CA LEU A 41 15.75 6.26 3.23
C LEU A 41 15.74 7.76 3.56
N VAL A 42 16.75 8.23 4.30
CA VAL A 42 16.93 9.65 4.65
C VAL A 42 17.21 10.54 3.44
N LEU A 43 17.85 10.01 2.39
CA LEU A 43 18.16 10.72 1.15
C LEU A 43 17.04 10.57 0.11
N ARG A 44 16.24 9.49 0.17
CA ARG A 44 15.12 9.25 -0.77
C ARG A 44 14.16 10.43 -0.87
N ARG A 45 13.86 11.08 0.25
CA ARG A 45 12.98 12.27 0.30
C ARG A 45 13.64 13.54 -0.26
N CYS A 46 14.96 13.56 -0.35
CA CYS A 46 15.75 14.68 -0.86
C CYS A 46 16.14 14.49 -2.34
N LEU A 47 15.66 13.45 -3.01
CA LEU A 47 15.95 13.25 -4.42
C LEU A 47 15.36 14.42 -5.24
N PRO A 48 16.19 15.16 -6.01
CA PRO A 48 15.72 16.25 -6.84
C PRO A 48 14.99 15.69 -8.06
N LEU A 49 13.70 15.42 -7.88
CA LEU A 49 12.80 15.00 -8.95
C LEU A 49 12.10 16.21 -9.57
N ASP A 50 11.88 16.18 -10.89
CA ASP A 50 10.98 17.12 -11.54
C ASP A 50 9.52 16.84 -11.14
N ASN A 51 8.60 17.76 -11.44
CA ASN A 51 7.20 17.60 -11.09
C ASN A 51 6.56 16.40 -11.81
N ASP A 52 6.98 16.10 -13.03
CA ASP A 52 6.43 15.02 -13.83
C ASP A 52 6.83 13.64 -13.29
N ALA A 53 8.08 13.45 -12.87
CA ALA A 53 8.55 12.26 -12.17
C ALA A 53 7.84 12.11 -10.81
N ARG A 54 7.63 13.21 -10.07
CA ARG A 54 6.82 13.14 -8.84
C ARG A 54 5.37 12.71 -9.12
N ASN A 55 4.76 13.23 -10.18
CA ASN A 55 3.39 12.88 -10.56
C ASN A 55 3.30 11.42 -11.03
N ARG A 56 4.28 10.94 -11.79
CA ARG A 56 4.41 9.51 -12.16
C ARG A 56 4.52 8.62 -10.94
N LEU A 57 5.46 8.90 -10.03
CA LEU A 57 5.61 8.13 -8.78
C LEU A 57 4.34 8.12 -7.93
N LYS A 58 3.62 9.25 -7.86
CA LYS A 58 2.33 9.31 -7.17
C LYS A 58 1.29 8.45 -7.88
N SER A 59 1.19 8.55 -9.20
CA SER A 59 0.27 7.74 -10.01
C SER A 59 0.56 6.25 -9.86
N ASP A 60 1.82 5.85 -9.94
CA ASP A 60 2.26 4.46 -9.77
C ASP A 60 1.97 3.96 -8.36
N ALA A 61 2.19 4.79 -7.33
CA ALA A 61 1.87 4.45 -5.95
C ALA A 61 0.36 4.26 -5.74
N LEU A 62 -0.47 5.15 -6.31
CA LEU A 62 -1.93 5.02 -6.26
C LEU A 62 -2.42 3.77 -7.01
N ALA A 63 -1.84 3.48 -8.17
CA ALA A 63 -2.16 2.27 -8.93
C ALA A 63 -1.76 1.00 -8.17
N ALA A 64 -0.59 1.00 -7.53
CA ALA A 64 -0.13 -0.11 -6.70
C ALA A 64 -1.00 -0.30 -5.44
N GLU A 65 -1.46 0.79 -4.83
CA GLU A 65 -2.40 0.74 -3.71
C GLU A 65 -3.76 0.16 -4.13
N ALA A 66 -4.31 0.62 -5.25
CA ALA A 66 -5.55 0.07 -5.81
C ALA A 66 -5.44 -1.42 -6.15
N ASP A 67 -4.31 -1.86 -6.74
CA ASP A 67 -4.04 -3.27 -7.00
C ASP A 67 -3.91 -4.08 -5.69
N ALA A 68 -3.25 -3.52 -4.67
CA ALA A 68 -3.13 -4.17 -3.36
C ALA A 68 -4.50 -4.34 -2.68
N ASP A 69 -5.39 -3.35 -2.76
CA ASP A 69 -6.74 -3.43 -2.22
C ASP A 69 -7.58 -4.49 -2.93
N LEU A 70 -7.50 -4.55 -4.25
CA LEU A 70 -8.18 -5.57 -5.03
C LEU A 70 -7.67 -6.98 -4.69
N LYS A 71 -6.35 -7.16 -4.56
CA LYS A 71 -5.74 -8.41 -4.10
C LYS A 71 -6.23 -8.82 -2.71
N ARG A 72 -6.36 -7.87 -1.78
CA ARG A 72 -6.91 -8.14 -0.43
C ARG A 72 -8.37 -8.60 -0.52
N GLU A 73 -9.18 -7.94 -1.34
CA GLU A 73 -10.59 -8.30 -1.53
C GLU A 73 -10.74 -9.70 -2.12
N ILE A 74 -10.00 -10.01 -3.19
CA ILE A 74 -10.02 -11.33 -3.84
C ILE A 74 -9.66 -12.41 -2.82
N ARG A 75 -8.53 -12.25 -2.12
CA ARG A 75 -8.11 -13.21 -1.09
C ARG A 75 -9.15 -13.39 0.01
N ARG A 76 -9.80 -12.30 0.46
CA ARG A 76 -10.84 -12.38 1.48
C ARG A 76 -12.01 -13.23 0.98
N ARG A 77 -12.47 -12.99 -0.25
CA ARG A 77 -13.62 -13.69 -0.82
C ARG A 77 -13.31 -15.14 -1.17
N CYS A 78 -12.16 -15.43 -1.78
CA CYS A 78 -11.72 -16.81 -2.01
C CYS A 78 -11.57 -17.56 -0.69
N ALA A 79 -10.98 -16.95 0.35
CA ALA A 79 -10.89 -17.56 1.67
C ALA A 79 -12.27 -17.82 2.30
N GLN A 80 -13.26 -16.95 2.06
CA GLN A 80 -14.63 -17.17 2.51
C GLN A 80 -15.30 -18.32 1.74
N ALA A 81 -15.07 -18.43 0.44
CA ALA A 81 -15.55 -19.53 -0.40
C ALA A 81 -15.00 -20.88 0.09
N THR A 82 -13.69 -20.96 0.37
CA THR A 82 -13.02 -22.20 0.81
C THR A 82 -13.49 -22.69 2.18
N ARG A 83 -14.09 -21.84 3.02
CA ARG A 83 -14.65 -22.25 4.32
C ARG A 83 -15.92 -23.07 4.19
N TRP A 84 -16.57 -23.03 3.03
CA TRP A 84 -17.72 -23.86 2.73
C TRP A 84 -17.28 -25.11 2.00
N SER A 85 -17.87 -26.24 2.37
CA SER A 85 -17.63 -27.52 1.73
C SER A 85 -18.95 -28.21 1.42
N GLN A 86 -18.98 -28.88 0.27
CA GLN A 86 -20.12 -29.68 -0.15
C GLN A 86 -19.99 -31.10 0.42
N VAL A 87 -21.02 -31.56 1.11
CA VAL A 87 -21.09 -32.88 1.76
C VAL A 87 -22.37 -33.58 1.34
N ALA A 88 -22.38 -34.91 1.30
CA ALA A 88 -23.58 -35.70 1.05
C ALA A 88 -24.10 -36.29 2.38
N ASP A 89 -25.41 -36.28 2.58
CA ASP A 89 -26.06 -36.95 3.70
C ASP A 89 -26.16 -38.47 3.49
N ASP A 90 -26.65 -39.19 4.51
CA ASP A 90 -26.86 -40.64 4.46
C ASP A 90 -27.84 -41.10 3.37
N TYR A 91 -28.62 -40.17 2.80
CA TYR A 91 -29.58 -40.39 1.73
C TYR A 91 -29.04 -39.96 0.35
N GLY A 92 -27.76 -39.55 0.26
CA GLY A 92 -27.10 -39.09 -0.97
C GLY A 92 -27.48 -37.67 -1.40
N ARG A 93 -28.16 -36.88 -0.56
CA ARG A 93 -28.50 -35.48 -0.84
C ARG A 93 -27.33 -34.58 -0.49
N GLN A 94 -27.00 -33.67 -1.40
CA GLN A 94 -25.92 -32.72 -1.21
C GLN A 94 -26.39 -31.55 -0.35
N TYR A 95 -25.55 -31.16 0.60
CA TYR A 95 -25.71 -29.97 1.42
C TYR A 95 -24.34 -29.31 1.64
N TYR A 96 -24.34 -28.06 2.08
CA TYR A 96 -23.14 -27.25 2.26
C TYR A 96 -22.94 -26.96 3.73
N VAL A 97 -21.71 -27.11 4.21
CA VAL A 97 -21.34 -26.83 5.61
C VAL A 97 -20.22 -25.80 5.69
N HIS A 98 -20.36 -24.86 6.61
CA HIS A 98 -19.35 -23.88 6.94
C HIS A 98 -18.43 -24.41 8.05
N ALA A 99 -17.13 -24.46 7.79
CA ALA A 99 -16.14 -25.05 8.71
C ALA A 99 -16.07 -24.32 10.07
N ASP A 100 -16.05 -22.98 10.08
CA ASP A 100 -15.86 -22.23 11.35
C ASP A 100 -17.13 -22.06 12.18
N SER A 101 -18.27 -21.71 11.57
CA SER A 101 -19.53 -21.46 12.28
C SER A 101 -20.34 -22.72 12.57
N GLY A 102 -20.09 -23.81 11.84
CA GLY A 102 -20.90 -25.02 11.87
C GLY A 102 -22.27 -24.86 11.20
N GLU A 103 -22.50 -23.77 10.47
CA GLU A 103 -23.73 -23.55 9.72
C GLU A 103 -23.86 -24.56 8.58
N ALA A 104 -25.10 -24.99 8.30
CA ALA A 104 -25.41 -25.89 7.21
C ALA A 104 -26.54 -25.29 6.35
N SER A 105 -26.42 -25.44 5.03
CA SER A 105 -27.40 -24.96 4.06
C SER A 105 -27.67 -26.01 2.99
N TRP A 106 -28.91 -26.10 2.53
CA TRP A 106 -29.28 -26.93 1.38
C TRP A 106 -28.95 -26.25 0.05
N GLU A 107 -28.88 -24.92 0.04
CA GLU A 107 -28.52 -24.10 -1.13
C GLU A 107 -27.05 -23.69 -1.04
N ALA A 108 -26.38 -23.58 -2.21
CA ALA A 108 -25.00 -23.14 -2.27
C ALA A 108 -24.90 -21.67 -1.79
N PRO A 109 -24.06 -21.38 -0.79
CA PRO A 109 -23.92 -20.03 -0.27
C PRO A 109 -23.28 -19.11 -1.30
N GLU A 110 -23.71 -17.85 -1.34
CA GLU A 110 -23.23 -16.85 -2.31
C GLU A 110 -21.69 -16.71 -2.30
N ALA A 111 -21.06 -16.92 -1.14
CA ALA A 111 -19.61 -16.91 -1.01
C ALA A 111 -18.91 -17.95 -1.91
N MET A 112 -19.51 -19.12 -2.12
CA MET A 112 -18.96 -20.17 -3.01
C MET A 112 -19.08 -19.83 -4.49
N LEU A 113 -19.95 -18.89 -4.85
CA LEU A 113 -20.15 -18.44 -6.24
C LEU A 113 -19.15 -17.35 -6.64
N TYR A 114 -18.25 -16.96 -5.73
CA TYR A 114 -17.27 -15.94 -6.02
C TYR A 114 -16.19 -16.46 -6.97
N GLU A 115 -16.07 -15.81 -8.12
CA GLU A 115 -14.95 -15.99 -9.05
C GLU A 115 -14.09 -14.71 -9.06
N PRO A 116 -12.75 -14.85 -9.00
CA PRO A 116 -11.85 -13.72 -9.22
C PRO A 116 -12.12 -13.04 -10.58
N PRO A 117 -11.83 -11.73 -10.72
CA PRO A 117 -11.90 -11.06 -12.00
C PRO A 117 -11.08 -11.79 -13.08
N PRO A 118 -11.51 -11.74 -14.36
CA PRO A 118 -10.83 -12.47 -15.42
C PRO A 118 -9.37 -12.05 -15.54
N GLY A 119 -8.50 -13.04 -15.71
CA GLY A 119 -7.04 -12.84 -15.74
C GLY A 119 -6.42 -12.67 -14.37
N ARG A 120 -7.11 -13.01 -13.28
CA ARG A 120 -6.53 -13.13 -11.95
C ARG A 120 -6.76 -14.50 -11.31
N ASP A 121 -5.79 -14.95 -10.52
CA ASP A 121 -5.90 -16.15 -9.68
C ASP A 121 -6.59 -15.87 -8.34
N ASP A 122 -6.76 -16.92 -7.51
CA ASP A 122 -7.36 -16.82 -6.16
C ASP A 122 -6.55 -15.95 -5.18
N LEU A 123 -5.30 -15.64 -5.52
CA LEU A 123 -4.43 -14.74 -4.76
C LEU A 123 -4.47 -13.30 -5.28
N GLY A 124 -5.22 -13.04 -6.36
CA GLY A 124 -5.36 -11.76 -7.04
C GLY A 124 -4.15 -11.38 -7.91
N ASN A 125 -3.27 -12.33 -8.22
CA ASN A 125 -2.15 -12.13 -9.14
C ASN A 125 -2.64 -12.26 -10.59
N ILE A 126 -1.96 -11.58 -11.52
CA ILE A 126 -2.22 -11.61 -12.97
C ILE A 126 -1.28 -12.63 -13.61
#